data_AF-A0A6J5F4S8-F1
#
_entry.id   AF-A0A6J5F4S8-F1
#
_cell.length_a   1.000
_cell.length_b   1.000
_cell.length_c   1.000
_cell.angle_alpha   90.00
_cell.angle_beta   90.00
_cell.angle_gamma   90.00
#
_symmetry.space_group_name_H-M   'P 1'
#
loop_
_entity.id
_entity.type
_entity.pdbx_description
1 polymer ?
#
loop_
_entity_poly.entity_id
_entity_poly.type
_entity_poly.pdbx_seq_one_letter_code
_entity_poly.pdbx_strand_id
1 'polypeptide(L)'
;MIDSRKISDSMARRVEVRVRVRVRVRVRVRVRVRVRVRVRVRVRVRVRVRVRVRVAVPALRCSRAASLNYAASRNGRAAAVFLLQGTMKVANRREAMLKAVLSGMTDVGALCEHFRMSEATVRRDLRALAEDHRIVRTYGGAAAPVGMHEPEESLETRRQSFREQKEAIARVAAAQVQDGDTIFLDGGTTTAAMARLLAGRHDLRVVTNNLLVIGVLASSDIAVTLIGGDVRPSSMSTLGPIAQLALSRLSVDKAFLGADGVVAGRGLCEASTEQAYLKECVIRQAASVFVLVTSNKLDHASQQHWTPLERAWTLVTDAARDTPSLASFIRHSEVTVLSADAA
;
A
#
# COMPACT_ATOMS: atom_id res chain seq x y z
N MET A 1 43.23 58.59 45.29
CA MET A 1 41.93 58.01 45.67
C MET A 1 41.94 56.56 45.27
N ILE A 2 41.60 55.71 46.22
CA ILE A 2 41.85 54.26 46.30
C ILE A 2 41.04 53.52 45.23
N ASP A 3 41.64 52.57 44.50
CA ASP A 3 40.85 51.53 43.82
C ASP A 3 41.30 50.14 44.27
N SER A 4 40.33 49.47 44.86
CA SER A 4 40.44 48.31 45.72
C SER A 4 40.34 47.04 44.88
N ARG A 5 41.43 46.66 44.22
CA ARG A 5 41.59 45.26 43.76
C ARG A 5 42.06 44.41 44.93
N LYS A 6 41.14 44.05 45.82
CA LYS A 6 41.33 42.90 46.71
C LYS A 6 40.90 41.63 45.99
N ILE A 7 41.95 40.91 45.67
CA ILE A 7 42.07 39.52 45.27
C ILE A 7 41.36 38.60 46.28
N SER A 8 40.93 37.47 45.73
CA SER A 8 40.56 36.20 46.37
C SER A 8 39.31 36.22 47.25
N ASP A 9 38.19 35.87 46.63
CA ASP A 9 37.26 34.97 47.29
C ASP A 9 37.17 33.64 46.53
N SER A 10 37.44 32.60 47.28
CA SER A 10 37.62 31.22 46.89
C SER A 10 36.34 30.47 47.21
N MET A 11 35.62 29.92 46.22
CA MET A 11 34.69 28.82 46.47
C MET A 11 34.26 28.12 45.19
N ALA A 12 34.98 27.05 44.87
CA ALA A 12 34.57 26.07 43.88
C ALA A 12 33.51 25.12 44.47
N ARG A 13 32.41 24.83 43.76
CA ARG A 13 31.77 23.49 43.74
C ARG A 13 30.67 23.31 42.67
N ARG A 14 31.02 22.46 41.70
CA ARG A 14 30.27 21.43 40.93
C ARG A 14 28.80 21.69 40.53
N VAL A 15 28.59 21.74 39.21
CA VAL A 15 27.28 21.67 38.54
C VAL A 15 27.21 20.42 37.66
N GLU A 16 26.13 19.67 37.78
CA GLU A 16 25.79 18.49 37.00
C GLU A 16 24.80 18.93 35.86
N VAL A 17 24.96 18.57 34.53
CA VAL A 17 24.08 18.89 33.31
C VAL A 17 23.41 17.73 32.41
N ARG A 18 22.09 17.32 32.50
CA ARG A 18 21.29 16.15 31.98
C ARG A 18 20.50 16.75 30.86
N VAL A 19 20.57 16.08 29.74
CA VAL A 19 20.07 16.57 28.48
C VAL A 19 18.84 15.74 28.12
N ARG A 20 17.68 16.40 28.03
CA ARG A 20 16.51 15.88 27.29
C ARG A 20 16.54 16.50 25.90
N VAL A 21 16.43 15.67 24.87
CA VAL A 21 16.41 16.11 23.47
C VAL A 21 14.96 16.23 23.01
N ARG A 22 14.56 17.41 22.54
CA ARG A 22 13.33 17.59 21.75
C ARG A 22 13.71 18.18 20.40
N VAL A 23 13.26 17.54 19.32
CA VAL A 23 13.48 17.96 17.94
C VAL A 23 12.25 18.74 17.48
N ARG A 24 12.44 19.97 17.00
CA ARG A 24 11.43 20.71 16.23
C ARG A 24 12.05 21.16 14.92
N VAL A 25 11.45 20.74 13.81
CA VAL A 25 11.81 21.14 12.45
C VAL A 25 10.91 22.31 12.06
N ARG A 26 11.49 23.44 11.62
CA ARG A 26 10.76 24.52 10.95
C ARG A 26 11.39 24.76 9.59
N VAL A 27 10.58 24.60 8.54
CA VAL A 27 10.96 24.89 7.16
C VAL A 27 10.40 26.27 6.80
N ARG A 28 11.25 27.17 6.30
CA ARG A 28 10.80 28.43 5.67
C ARG A 28 11.27 28.41 4.22
N VAL A 29 10.32 28.42 3.30
CA VAL A 29 10.56 28.53 1.86
C VAL A 29 10.27 29.98 1.44
N ARG A 30 11.23 30.66 0.81
CA ARG A 30 10.99 31.90 0.08
C ARG A 30 11.27 31.64 -1.38
N VAL A 31 10.25 31.70 -2.22
CA VAL A 31 10.38 31.58 -3.68
C VAL A 31 10.33 32.99 -4.27
N ARG A 32 11.40 33.40 -4.96
CA ARG A 32 11.36 34.51 -5.92
C ARG A 32 11.59 33.91 -7.29
N VAL A 33 10.58 34.00 -8.15
CA VAL A 33 10.66 33.51 -9.52
C VAL A 33 11.16 34.65 -10.41
N ARG A 34 12.30 34.45 -11.08
CA ARG A 34 12.61 35.10 -12.36
C ARG A 34 13.18 34.06 -13.31
N VAL A 35 12.75 34.19 -14.56
CA VAL A 35 12.68 33.16 -15.60
C VAL A 35 14.04 32.86 -16.25
N ARG A 36 14.17 31.59 -16.69
CA ARG A 36 15.22 30.95 -17.51
C ARG A 36 16.60 30.80 -16.85
N VAL A 37 16.97 29.53 -16.55
CA VAL A 37 18.24 28.83 -16.85
C VAL A 37 18.30 27.50 -16.06
N ARG A 38 18.87 26.45 -16.69
CA ARG A 38 19.04 25.06 -16.22
C ARG A 38 19.43 24.96 -14.74
N VAL A 39 18.66 24.21 -13.95
CA VAL A 39 18.95 23.96 -12.52
C VAL A 39 19.66 22.61 -12.36
N ARG A 40 20.95 22.62 -11.97
CA ARG A 40 21.62 21.47 -11.33
C ARG A 40 21.53 21.65 -9.82
N VAL A 41 20.77 20.79 -9.14
CA VAL A 41 20.66 20.79 -7.68
C VAL A 41 21.81 19.96 -7.10
N ARG A 42 22.72 20.58 -6.33
CA ARG A 42 23.66 19.89 -5.45
C ARG A 42 23.22 20.09 -4.00
N VAL A 43 22.73 19.04 -3.36
CA VAL A 43 22.39 19.03 -1.94
C VAL A 43 23.66 18.78 -1.14
N ARG A 44 24.07 19.71 -0.28
CA ARG A 44 25.11 19.48 0.73
C ARG A 44 24.46 19.47 2.12
N VAL A 45 24.40 18.30 2.72
CA VAL A 45 23.96 18.14 4.11
C VAL A 45 25.16 18.36 5.02
N ARG A 46 25.11 19.36 5.90
CA ARG A 46 26.07 19.51 7.00
C ARG A 46 25.36 19.20 8.32
N VAL A 47 25.74 18.07 8.92
CA VAL A 47 25.31 17.69 10.26
C VAL A 47 26.31 18.26 11.26
N ARG A 48 25.85 19.12 12.17
CA ARG A 48 26.64 19.52 13.35
C ARG A 48 26.04 18.87 14.59
N VAL A 49 26.80 17.96 15.17
CA VAL A 49 26.48 17.33 16.45
C VAL A 49 27.13 18.16 17.55
N ARG A 50 26.36 18.55 18.59
CA ARG A 50 26.91 19.08 19.84
C ARG A 50 26.45 18.16 20.97
N VAL A 51 27.42 17.59 21.68
CA VAL A 51 27.21 16.73 22.85
C VAL A 51 27.37 17.57 24.12
N ARG A 52 26.53 17.34 25.13
CA ARG A 52 26.71 17.83 26.51
C ARG A 52 26.48 16.68 27.48
N VAL A 53 27.31 16.60 28.53
CA VAL A 53 27.37 15.50 29.51
C VAL A 53 26.96 15.99 30.91
N ARG A 54 26.13 15.21 31.66
CA ARG A 54 25.78 15.40 33.10
C ARG A 54 26.65 14.44 33.90
N VAL A 55 27.28 14.86 35.00
CA VAL A 55 28.01 13.96 35.92
C VAL A 55 27.42 14.06 37.31
N ALA A 56 26.93 12.94 37.85
CA ALA A 56 26.34 12.83 39.18
C ALA A 56 27.35 12.70 40.31
N VAL A 57 27.05 13.36 41.43
CA VAL A 57 27.81 13.22 42.68
C VAL A 57 26.82 12.92 43.82
N PRO A 58 27.11 11.95 44.70
CA PRO A 58 26.14 11.45 45.68
C PRO A 58 26.17 12.25 46.99
N ALA A 59 25.04 12.24 47.71
CA ALA A 59 24.95 12.62 49.11
C ALA A 59 24.44 11.44 49.96
N LEU A 60 24.97 11.34 51.18
CA LEU A 60 24.91 10.24 52.14
C LEU A 60 23.82 10.40 53.21
N ARG A 61 23.56 9.26 53.90
CA ARG A 61 22.86 8.98 55.18
C ARG A 61 21.33 8.81 55.10
N CYS A 62 20.62 7.97 55.86
CA CYS A 62 20.82 6.81 56.77
C CYS A 62 19.35 6.38 57.14
N SER A 63 18.90 5.13 57.31
CA SER A 63 19.16 4.26 58.47
C SER A 63 18.27 2.98 58.41
N ARG A 64 18.76 1.94 59.09
CA ARG A 64 18.05 0.80 59.72
C ARG A 64 17.38 -0.30 58.87
N ALA A 65 18.12 -1.42 58.79
CA ALA A 65 17.78 -2.77 59.26
C ALA A 65 16.35 -3.30 59.07
N ALA A 66 16.21 -4.40 58.30
CA ALA A 66 15.84 -5.71 58.86
C ALA A 66 15.90 -6.78 57.75
N SER A 67 16.68 -7.81 58.06
CA SER A 67 16.74 -9.13 57.45
C SER A 67 15.37 -9.83 57.36
N LEU A 68 15.16 -10.65 56.32
CA LEU A 68 14.62 -12.01 56.44
C LEU A 68 14.74 -12.78 55.11
N ASN A 69 15.47 -13.89 55.19
CA ASN A 69 15.51 -14.98 54.22
C ASN A 69 14.14 -15.69 54.13
N TYR A 70 13.76 -16.18 52.95
CA TYR A 70 13.14 -17.51 52.89
C TYR A 70 13.31 -18.16 51.51
N ALA A 71 13.38 -19.49 51.56
CA ALA A 71 14.05 -20.40 50.67
C ALA A 71 13.24 -20.83 49.44
N ALA A 72 14.00 -21.36 48.49
CA ALA A 72 13.54 -22.19 47.39
C ALA A 72 12.76 -23.43 47.87
N SER A 73 11.72 -23.78 47.12
CA SER A 73 11.14 -25.12 47.12
C SER A 73 10.93 -25.57 45.67
N ARG A 74 11.48 -26.75 45.38
CA ARG A 74 11.30 -27.53 44.17
C ARG A 74 9.92 -28.19 44.20
N ASN A 75 9.13 -28.01 43.13
CA ASN A 75 8.57 -29.10 42.32
C ASN A 75 7.52 -28.55 41.36
N GLY A 76 7.69 -28.82 40.07
CA GLY A 76 6.72 -28.41 39.05
C GLY A 76 7.28 -28.46 37.64
N ARG A 77 7.75 -29.64 37.21
CA ARG A 77 7.90 -29.97 35.80
C ARG A 77 6.51 -29.86 35.14
N ALA A 78 6.21 -28.74 34.46
CA ALA A 78 5.26 -28.60 33.35
C ALA A 78 4.96 -27.12 33.08
N ALA A 79 5.87 -26.35 32.48
CA ALA A 79 5.54 -25.05 31.86
C ALA A 79 6.71 -24.46 31.03
N ALA A 80 7.49 -25.31 30.35
CA ALA A 80 8.69 -24.87 29.65
C ALA A 80 8.56 -24.89 28.11
N VAL A 81 7.38 -24.59 27.54
CA VAL A 81 7.23 -24.25 26.11
C VAL A 81 5.93 -23.43 25.90
N PHE A 82 5.88 -22.14 26.22
CA PHE A 82 4.77 -21.29 25.71
C PHE A 82 5.00 -19.78 25.62
N LEU A 83 6.22 -19.24 25.70
CA LEU A 83 6.38 -17.77 25.68
C LEU A 83 7.51 -17.31 24.77
N LEU A 84 7.28 -17.37 23.46
CA LEU A 84 8.11 -16.70 22.47
C LEU A 84 7.35 -16.41 21.16
N GLN A 85 6.35 -15.52 21.21
CA GLN A 85 5.99 -14.68 20.05
C GLN A 85 5.63 -13.28 20.55
N GLY A 86 6.32 -12.26 20.02
CA GLY A 86 6.18 -10.87 20.43
C GLY A 86 4.74 -10.38 20.28
N THR A 87 4.25 -9.70 21.30
CA THR A 87 2.90 -9.12 21.33
C THR A 87 2.71 -8.16 20.16
N MET A 88 1.88 -8.53 19.17
CA MET A 88 1.42 -7.59 18.15
C MET A 88 0.78 -6.37 18.83
N LYS A 89 1.15 -5.17 18.38
CA LYS A 89 0.50 -3.93 18.83
C LYS A 89 -1.00 -4.01 18.50
N VAL A 90 -1.83 -3.59 19.46
CA VAL A 90 -3.31 -3.68 19.38
C VAL A 90 -3.87 -3.09 18.08
N ALA A 91 -3.33 -1.95 17.62
CA ALA A 91 -3.76 -1.32 16.36
C ALA A 91 -3.51 -2.21 15.14
N ASN A 92 -2.29 -2.77 15.00
CA ASN A 92 -1.94 -3.64 13.88
C ASN A 92 -2.76 -4.93 13.90
N ARG A 93 -3.02 -5.46 15.10
CA ARG A 93 -3.84 -6.66 15.31
C ARG A 93 -5.28 -6.44 14.88
N ARG A 94 -5.89 -5.31 15.27
CA ARG A 94 -7.26 -4.95 14.86
C ARG A 94 -7.38 -4.73 13.36
N GLU A 95 -6.37 -4.13 12.74
CA GLU A 95 -6.36 -3.94 11.29
C GLU A 95 -6.29 -5.28 10.55
N ALA A 96 -5.43 -6.20 11.00
CA ALA A 96 -5.36 -7.55 10.43
C ALA A 96 -6.68 -8.33 10.63
N MET A 97 -7.29 -8.21 11.81
CA MET A 97 -8.58 -8.83 12.11
C MET A 97 -9.71 -8.27 11.26
N LEU A 98 -9.71 -6.97 10.98
CA LEU A 98 -10.66 -6.38 10.04
C LEU A 98 -10.50 -6.96 8.64
N LYS A 99 -9.26 -7.03 8.12
CA LYS A 99 -9.01 -7.60 6.79
C LYS A 99 -9.48 -9.06 6.70
N ALA A 100 -9.26 -9.86 7.75
CA ALA A 100 -9.77 -11.22 7.82
C ALA A 100 -11.31 -11.29 7.77
N VAL A 101 -11.99 -10.42 8.53
CA VAL A 101 -13.47 -10.35 8.52
C VAL A 101 -14.01 -9.89 7.17
N LEU A 102 -13.39 -8.87 6.56
CA LEU A 102 -13.78 -8.36 5.23
C LEU A 102 -13.51 -9.36 4.10
N SER A 103 -12.53 -10.23 4.24
CA SER A 103 -12.26 -11.34 3.31
C SER A 103 -13.14 -12.58 3.55
N GLY A 104 -14.11 -12.50 4.46
CA GLY A 104 -15.14 -13.53 4.66
C GLY A 104 -14.95 -14.42 5.89
N MET A 105 -13.89 -14.23 6.69
CA MET A 105 -13.69 -14.96 7.94
C MET A 105 -14.57 -14.38 9.06
N THR A 106 -15.82 -14.82 9.10
CA THR A 106 -16.87 -14.24 9.96
C THR A 106 -17.10 -14.97 11.29
N ASP A 107 -16.59 -16.20 11.40
CA ASP A 107 -16.71 -17.02 12.61
C ASP A 107 -15.64 -16.69 13.67
N VAL A 108 -16.06 -16.56 14.93
CA VAL A 108 -15.15 -16.25 16.04
C VAL A 108 -14.17 -17.40 16.30
N GLY A 109 -14.60 -18.66 16.14
CA GLY A 109 -13.73 -19.83 16.27
C GLY A 109 -12.61 -19.81 15.23
N ALA A 110 -12.95 -19.59 13.96
CA ALA A 110 -11.99 -19.44 12.86
C ALA A 110 -10.99 -18.30 13.12
N LEU A 111 -11.45 -17.16 13.63
CA LEU A 111 -10.57 -16.04 14.00
C LEU A 111 -9.65 -16.38 15.19
N CYS A 112 -10.13 -17.16 16.16
CA CYS A 112 -9.30 -17.60 17.28
C CYS A 112 -8.18 -18.52 16.81
N GLU A 113 -8.47 -19.45 15.90
CA GLU A 113 -7.48 -20.36 15.31
C GLU A 113 -6.47 -19.60 14.44
N HIS A 114 -6.97 -18.74 13.54
CA HIS A 114 -6.15 -17.98 12.59
C HIS A 114 -5.17 -17.04 13.30
N PHE A 115 -5.63 -16.31 14.31
CA PHE A 115 -4.80 -15.37 15.06
C PHE A 115 -4.12 -15.98 16.30
N ARG A 116 -4.43 -17.25 16.62
CA ARG A 116 -3.98 -17.95 17.85
C ARG A 116 -4.26 -17.14 19.12
N MET A 117 -5.49 -16.65 19.21
CA MET A 117 -5.93 -15.75 20.29
C MET A 117 -7.07 -16.37 21.09
N SER A 118 -7.19 -15.98 22.35
CA SER A 118 -8.36 -16.35 23.15
C SER A 118 -9.60 -15.68 22.61
N GLU A 119 -10.72 -16.38 22.72
CA GLU A 119 -12.04 -15.89 22.34
C GLU A 119 -12.38 -14.55 23.00
N ALA A 120 -12.02 -14.38 24.27
CA ALA A 120 -12.19 -13.12 24.99
C ALA A 120 -11.43 -11.95 24.35
N THR A 121 -10.27 -12.20 23.74
CA THR A 121 -9.48 -11.15 23.07
C THR A 121 -10.02 -10.84 21.68
N VAL A 122 -10.40 -11.87 20.91
CA VAL A 122 -11.06 -11.72 19.61
C VAL A 122 -12.37 -10.95 19.77
N ARG A 123 -13.24 -11.35 20.71
CA ARG A 123 -14.50 -10.64 20.99
C ARG A 123 -14.29 -9.18 21.40
N ARG A 124 -13.23 -8.88 22.17
CA ARG A 124 -12.89 -7.50 22.57
C ARG A 124 -12.47 -6.64 21.38
N ASP A 125 -11.68 -7.20 20.46
CA ASP A 125 -11.23 -6.46 19.27
C ASP A 125 -12.35 -6.31 18.23
N LEU A 126 -13.16 -7.34 18.01
CA LEU A 126 -14.36 -7.24 17.18
C LEU A 126 -15.35 -6.22 17.74
N ARG A 127 -15.49 -6.13 19.07
CA ARG A 127 -16.31 -5.09 19.71
C ARG A 127 -15.79 -3.69 19.41
N ALA A 128 -14.48 -3.47 19.53
CA ALA A 128 -13.91 -2.17 19.21
C ALA A 128 -14.08 -1.81 17.72
N LEU A 129 -13.88 -2.76 16.81
CA LEU A 129 -14.11 -2.55 15.38
C LEU A 129 -15.59 -2.26 15.05
N ALA A 130 -16.52 -2.84 15.81
CA ALA A 130 -17.95 -2.59 15.66
C ALA A 130 -18.37 -1.22 16.24
N GLU A 131 -17.78 -0.84 17.38
CA GLU A 131 -17.94 0.51 17.97
C GLU A 131 -17.40 1.60 17.02
N ASP A 132 -16.35 1.28 16.25
CA ASP A 132 -15.80 2.14 15.19
C ASP A 132 -16.57 2.04 13.85
N HIS A 133 -17.72 1.35 13.81
CA HIS A 133 -18.55 1.12 12.61
C HIS A 133 -17.83 0.43 11.42
N ARG A 134 -16.71 -0.27 11.67
CA ARG A 134 -15.93 -0.97 10.63
C ARG A 134 -16.45 -2.37 10.35
N ILE A 135 -17.18 -2.99 11.30
CA ILE A 135 -17.82 -4.31 11.18
C ILE A 135 -19.21 -4.33 11.85
N VAL A 136 -20.06 -5.28 11.47
CA VAL A 136 -21.34 -5.55 12.16
C VAL A 136 -21.25 -6.89 12.87
N ARG A 137 -21.68 -6.92 14.13
CA ARG A 137 -21.69 -8.15 14.92
C ARG A 137 -22.92 -8.98 14.57
N THR A 138 -22.71 -10.27 14.33
CA THR A 138 -23.78 -11.27 14.21
C THR A 138 -23.79 -12.17 15.46
N TYR A 139 -24.84 -12.98 15.62
CA TYR A 139 -24.89 -13.95 16.72
C TYR A 139 -23.81 -15.02 16.49
N GLY A 140 -22.76 -15.02 17.32
CA GLY A 140 -21.63 -15.94 17.20
C GLY A 140 -20.42 -15.43 16.41
N GLY A 141 -20.55 -14.30 15.69
CA GLY A 141 -19.56 -13.87 14.70
C GLY A 141 -19.37 -12.37 14.59
N ALA A 142 -18.60 -11.98 13.59
CA ALA A 142 -18.62 -10.64 13.02
C ALA A 142 -18.70 -10.75 11.50
N ALA A 143 -19.64 -10.04 10.90
CA ALA A 143 -19.71 -9.89 9.46
C ALA A 143 -19.18 -8.51 9.07
N ALA A 144 -18.73 -8.38 7.82
CA ALA A 144 -18.70 -7.06 7.21
C ALA A 144 -20.08 -6.41 7.40
N PRO A 145 -20.19 -5.12 7.74
CA PRO A 145 -21.47 -4.45 7.74
C PRO A 145 -22.12 -4.68 6.39
N VAL A 146 -23.34 -5.21 6.37
CA VAL A 146 -24.11 -5.29 5.12
C VAL A 146 -24.18 -3.85 4.58
N GLY A 147 -23.50 -3.59 3.46
CA GLY A 147 -23.40 -2.27 2.83
C GLY A 147 -22.07 -1.52 2.98
N MET A 148 -21.14 -1.91 3.86
CA MET A 148 -19.81 -1.28 3.93
C MET A 148 -18.83 -2.05 3.06
N HIS A 149 -18.54 -1.47 1.90
CA HIS A 149 -17.60 -2.01 0.93
C HIS A 149 -16.17 -1.76 1.41
N GLU A 150 -15.24 -2.60 0.93
CA GLU A 150 -13.84 -2.45 1.33
C GLU A 150 -13.33 -1.06 0.91
N PRO A 151 -12.87 -0.23 1.86
CA PRO A 151 -12.36 1.09 1.53
C PRO A 151 -11.17 0.96 0.59
N GLU A 152 -11.16 1.77 -0.48
CA GLU A 152 -10.08 1.71 -1.47
C GLU A 152 -8.72 1.94 -0.80
N GLU A 153 -7.76 1.06 -1.09
CA GLU A 153 -6.39 1.23 -0.63
C GLU A 153 -5.76 2.48 -1.24
N SER A 154 -5.04 3.24 -0.41
CA SER A 154 -4.28 4.40 -0.87
C SER A 154 -3.28 4.04 -1.96
N LEU A 155 -2.98 4.98 -2.86
CA LEU A 155 -1.99 4.76 -3.92
C LEU A 155 -0.64 4.29 -3.37
N GLU A 156 -0.19 4.88 -2.27
CA GLU A 156 1.11 4.54 -1.68
C GLU A 156 1.12 3.09 -1.15
N THR A 157 0.05 2.69 -0.46
CA THR A 157 -0.14 1.30 -0.03
C THR A 157 -0.12 0.34 -1.21
N ARG A 158 -0.84 0.66 -2.30
CA ARG A 158 -0.87 -0.16 -3.51
C ARG A 158 0.47 -0.17 -4.24
N ARG A 159 1.27 0.89 -4.20
CA ARG A 159 2.62 0.92 -4.81
C ARG A 159 3.60 0.01 -4.09
N GLN A 160 3.47 -0.12 -2.77
CA GLN A 160 4.37 -0.92 -1.94
C GLN A 160 3.93 -2.40 -1.87
N SER A 161 2.63 -2.67 -1.91
CA SER A 161 2.07 -4.02 -1.79
C SER A 161 2.21 -4.81 -3.09
N PHE A 162 2.49 -6.12 -3.00
CA PHE A 162 2.57 -7.04 -4.13
C PHE A 162 3.48 -6.55 -5.27
N ARG A 163 4.61 -5.90 -4.94
CA ARG A 163 5.49 -5.25 -5.93
C ARG A 163 6.10 -6.27 -6.90
N GLU A 164 6.65 -7.36 -6.38
CA GLU A 164 7.28 -8.42 -7.17
C GLU A 164 6.26 -9.11 -8.09
N GLN A 165 5.06 -9.38 -7.57
CA GLN A 165 3.94 -9.94 -8.33
C GLN A 165 3.53 -9.00 -9.47
N LYS A 166 3.43 -7.69 -9.21
CA LYS A 166 3.12 -6.69 -10.25
C LYS A 166 4.22 -6.59 -11.30
N GLU A 167 5.48 -6.68 -10.90
CA GLU A 167 6.62 -6.72 -11.82
C GLU A 167 6.61 -8.01 -12.66
N ALA A 168 6.23 -9.16 -12.10
CA ALA A 168 6.05 -10.41 -12.84
C ALA A 168 4.92 -10.33 -13.87
N ILE A 169 3.74 -9.87 -13.44
CA ILE A 169 2.59 -9.63 -14.33
C ILE A 169 2.98 -8.65 -15.46
N ALA A 170 3.67 -7.56 -15.11
CA ALA A 170 4.14 -6.57 -16.07
C ALA A 170 5.09 -7.15 -17.12
N ARG A 171 5.99 -8.07 -16.74
CA ARG A 171 6.88 -8.76 -17.70
C ARG A 171 6.10 -9.59 -18.71
N VAL A 172 5.16 -10.41 -18.25
CA VAL A 172 4.32 -11.24 -19.13
C VAL A 172 3.48 -10.37 -20.05
N ALA A 173 2.89 -9.29 -19.51
CA ALA A 173 2.09 -8.35 -20.29
C ALA A 173 2.92 -7.61 -21.34
N ALA A 174 4.12 -7.12 -20.99
CA ALA A 174 5.02 -6.45 -21.92
C ALA A 174 5.50 -7.36 -23.07
N ALA A 175 5.58 -8.68 -22.83
CA ALA A 175 5.90 -9.65 -23.88
C ALA A 175 4.78 -9.82 -24.92
N GLN A 176 3.55 -9.40 -24.61
CA GLN A 176 2.43 -9.42 -25.56
C GLN A 176 2.42 -8.19 -26.50
N VAL A 177 3.31 -7.22 -26.26
CA VAL A 177 3.42 -6.00 -27.09
C VAL A 177 4.35 -6.27 -28.26
N GLN A 178 3.85 -5.95 -29.46
CA GLN A 178 4.55 -6.02 -30.72
C GLN A 178 4.96 -4.61 -31.16
N ASP A 179 5.98 -4.54 -31.99
CA ASP A 179 6.40 -3.27 -32.58
C ASP A 179 5.34 -2.78 -33.56
N GLY A 180 5.12 -1.47 -33.61
CA GLY A 180 4.05 -0.81 -34.34
C GLY A 180 2.70 -0.75 -33.60
N ASP A 181 2.54 -1.44 -32.46
CA ASP A 181 1.29 -1.40 -31.70
C ASP A 181 0.93 0.02 -31.24
N THR A 182 -0.36 0.31 -31.20
CA THR A 182 -0.95 1.35 -30.36
C THR A 182 -1.62 0.69 -29.17
N ILE A 183 -1.05 0.85 -27.98
CA ILE A 183 -1.54 0.22 -26.75
C ILE A 183 -2.22 1.21 -25.81
N PHE A 184 -3.23 0.76 -25.07
CA PHE A 184 -3.80 1.48 -23.94
C PHE A 184 -3.25 0.96 -22.62
N LEU A 185 -2.71 1.85 -21.77
CA LEU A 185 -2.31 1.54 -20.40
C LEU A 185 -3.26 2.23 -19.41
N ASP A 186 -4.03 1.43 -18.67
CA ASP A 186 -5.01 1.91 -17.68
C ASP A 186 -4.36 2.52 -16.43
N GLY A 187 -5.18 3.21 -15.63
CA GLY A 187 -4.86 3.73 -14.31
C GLY A 187 -4.53 2.61 -13.33
N GLY A 188 -3.36 2.68 -12.71
CA GLY A 188 -2.97 1.71 -11.69
C GLY A 188 -1.46 1.52 -11.56
N THR A 189 -1.08 0.79 -10.51
CA THR A 189 0.34 0.53 -10.20
C THR A 189 0.92 -0.60 -11.04
N THR A 190 0.10 -1.56 -11.48
CA THR A 190 0.54 -2.71 -12.28
C THR A 190 0.88 -2.30 -13.72
N THR A 191 0.00 -1.52 -14.36
CA THR A 191 0.26 -0.92 -15.68
C THR A 191 1.41 0.08 -15.65
N ALA A 192 1.57 0.82 -14.55
CA ALA A 192 2.74 1.68 -14.35
C ALA A 192 4.05 0.89 -14.22
N ALA A 193 4.02 -0.34 -13.68
CA ALA A 193 5.18 -1.23 -13.68
C ALA A 193 5.51 -1.71 -15.10
N MET A 194 4.49 -2.06 -15.89
CA MET A 194 4.63 -2.40 -17.31
C MET A 194 5.24 -1.26 -18.13
N ALA A 195 4.81 -0.02 -17.91
CA ALA A 195 5.38 1.14 -18.60
C ALA A 195 6.91 1.27 -18.41
N ARG A 196 7.45 0.90 -17.24
CA ARG A 196 8.91 0.93 -17.01
C ARG A 196 9.67 -0.07 -17.86
N LEU A 197 9.06 -1.24 -18.11
CA LEU A 197 9.65 -2.27 -18.96
C LEU A 197 9.60 -1.87 -20.44
N LEU A 198 8.59 -1.08 -20.83
CA LEU A 198 8.45 -0.59 -22.20
C LEU A 198 9.33 0.61 -22.52
N ALA A 199 9.83 1.35 -21.52
CA ALA A 199 10.53 2.64 -21.72
C ALA A 199 11.77 2.59 -22.63
N GLY A 200 12.33 1.40 -22.91
CA GLY A 200 13.45 1.20 -23.84
C GLY A 200 13.04 0.80 -25.26
N ARG A 201 11.74 0.64 -25.55
CA ARG A 201 11.26 0.31 -26.89
C ARG A 201 11.18 1.55 -27.77
N HIS A 202 11.34 1.32 -29.07
CA HIS A 202 11.13 2.25 -30.16
C HIS A 202 10.07 1.62 -31.08
N ASP A 203 9.29 2.43 -31.80
CA ASP A 203 8.13 1.96 -32.59
C ASP A 203 6.95 1.41 -31.76
N LEU A 204 6.49 2.23 -30.80
CA LEU A 204 5.29 1.95 -30.00
C LEU A 204 4.54 3.26 -29.76
N ARG A 205 3.20 3.20 -29.80
CA ARG A 205 2.35 4.31 -29.34
C ARG A 205 1.60 3.89 -28.08
N VAL A 206 1.64 4.74 -27.06
CA VAL A 206 0.94 4.53 -25.79
C VAL A 206 -0.15 5.58 -25.63
N VAL A 207 -1.39 5.12 -25.53
CA VAL A 207 -2.53 5.91 -25.02
C VAL A 207 -2.72 5.56 -23.56
N THR A 208 -2.91 6.55 -22.68
CA THR A 208 -3.06 6.25 -21.25
C THR A 208 -3.90 7.30 -20.54
N ASN A 209 -4.65 6.90 -19.52
CA ASN A 209 -5.25 7.79 -18.54
C ASN A 209 -4.43 7.84 -17.23
N ASN A 210 -3.25 7.22 -17.19
CA ASN A 210 -2.46 7.01 -15.98
C ASN A 210 -1.32 8.03 -15.88
N LEU A 211 -1.40 8.94 -14.90
CA LEU A 211 -0.39 9.97 -14.69
C LEU A 211 0.95 9.38 -14.22
N LEU A 212 0.96 8.17 -13.64
CA LEU A 212 2.20 7.48 -13.26
C LEU A 212 2.98 6.99 -14.47
N VAL A 213 2.29 6.62 -15.56
CA VAL A 213 2.91 6.21 -16.83
C VAL A 213 3.62 7.39 -17.48
N ILE A 214 3.04 8.58 -17.41
CA ILE A 214 3.65 9.81 -17.96
C ILE A 214 4.99 10.10 -17.31
N GLY A 215 5.11 9.94 -15.99
CA GLY A 215 6.37 10.13 -15.28
C GLY A 215 7.51 9.19 -15.72
N VAL A 216 7.19 8.11 -16.41
CA VAL A 216 8.14 7.11 -16.91
C VAL A 216 8.40 7.29 -18.41
N LEU A 217 7.33 7.46 -19.20
CA LEU A 217 7.42 7.42 -20.66
C LEU A 217 7.59 8.80 -21.32
N ALA A 218 7.31 9.91 -20.63
CA ALA A 218 7.40 11.24 -21.24
C ALA A 218 8.81 11.63 -21.71
N SER A 219 9.85 10.96 -21.21
CA SER A 219 11.24 11.14 -21.64
C SER A 219 11.76 10.00 -22.51
N SER A 220 10.91 9.07 -22.94
CA SER A 220 11.26 7.97 -23.84
C SER A 220 10.96 8.33 -25.30
N ASP A 221 11.40 7.49 -26.23
CA ASP A 221 11.12 7.64 -27.67
C ASP A 221 9.71 7.16 -28.07
N ILE A 222 8.92 6.69 -27.09
CA ILE A 222 7.54 6.23 -27.30
C ILE A 222 6.62 7.44 -27.47
N ALA A 223 5.76 7.41 -28.49
CA ALA A 223 4.72 8.41 -28.65
C ALA A 223 3.63 8.22 -27.59
N VAL A 224 3.49 9.16 -26.66
CA VAL A 224 2.51 9.06 -25.56
C VAL A 224 1.37 10.05 -25.74
N THR A 225 0.14 9.56 -25.71
CA THR A 225 -1.10 10.35 -25.62
C THR A 225 -1.72 10.17 -24.24
N LEU A 226 -1.75 11.25 -23.45
CA LEU A 226 -2.48 11.29 -22.19
C LEU A 226 -3.94 11.67 -22.45
N ILE A 227 -4.86 10.79 -22.08
CA ILE A 227 -6.28 11.09 -22.03
C ILE A 227 -6.53 12.06 -20.88
N GLY A 228 -7.10 13.23 -21.17
CA GLY A 228 -7.43 14.24 -20.17
C GLY A 228 -8.66 13.88 -19.33
N GLY A 229 -9.17 14.83 -18.55
CA GLY A 229 -10.36 14.65 -17.71
C GLY A 229 -10.09 14.96 -16.24
N ASP A 230 -10.99 14.52 -15.38
CA ASP A 230 -10.92 14.75 -13.94
C ASP A 230 -9.87 13.86 -13.31
N VAL A 231 -8.96 14.46 -12.56
CA VAL A 231 -7.89 13.71 -11.88
C VAL A 231 -8.44 13.04 -10.64
N ARG A 232 -8.29 11.72 -10.57
CA ARG A 232 -8.57 10.90 -9.41
C ARG A 232 -7.28 10.68 -8.60
N PRO A 233 -7.12 11.31 -7.41
CA PRO A 233 -5.86 11.26 -6.68
C PRO A 233 -5.51 9.87 -6.14
N SER A 234 -6.50 9.06 -5.78
CA SER A 234 -6.27 7.74 -5.16
C SER A 234 -5.66 6.73 -6.13
N SER A 235 -5.84 6.89 -7.45
CA SER A 235 -5.22 6.07 -8.51
C SER A 235 -4.22 6.84 -9.38
N MET A 236 -4.14 8.17 -9.23
CA MET A 236 -3.40 9.07 -10.13
C MET A 236 -3.75 8.84 -11.60
N SER A 237 -5.06 8.77 -11.87
CA SER A 237 -5.61 8.59 -13.21
C SER A 237 -6.58 9.69 -13.57
N THR A 238 -6.86 9.88 -14.86
CA THR A 238 -7.89 10.78 -15.37
C THR A 238 -9.15 9.99 -15.72
N LEU A 239 -10.32 10.58 -15.42
CA LEU A 239 -11.65 9.98 -15.63
C LEU A 239 -12.64 11.03 -16.13
N GLY A 240 -13.90 10.62 -16.27
CA GLY A 240 -15.02 11.51 -16.55
C GLY A 240 -15.32 11.74 -18.05
N PRO A 241 -16.31 12.59 -18.36
CA PRO A 241 -16.85 12.72 -19.72
C PRO A 241 -15.83 13.16 -20.77
N ILE A 242 -14.86 14.01 -20.41
CA ILE A 242 -13.81 14.45 -21.33
C ILE A 242 -12.91 13.26 -21.73
N ALA A 243 -12.55 12.41 -20.76
CA ALA A 243 -11.78 11.21 -21.02
C ALA A 243 -12.53 10.25 -21.95
N GLN A 244 -13.83 10.06 -21.68
CA GLN A 244 -14.71 9.19 -22.46
C GLN A 244 -14.88 9.70 -23.90
N LEU A 245 -15.04 11.01 -24.09
CA LEU A 245 -15.13 11.63 -25.42
C LEU A 245 -13.85 11.41 -26.23
N ALA A 246 -12.68 11.59 -25.62
CA ALA A 246 -11.40 11.32 -26.28
C ALA A 246 -11.29 9.85 -26.70
N LEU A 247 -11.66 8.91 -25.81
CA LEU A 247 -11.66 7.47 -26.11
C LEU A 247 -12.60 7.12 -27.26
N SER A 248 -13.75 7.79 -27.41
CA SER A 248 -14.68 7.54 -28.53
C SER A 248 -14.08 7.81 -29.93
N ARG A 249 -12.92 8.47 -30.01
CA ARG A 249 -12.25 8.85 -31.26
C ARG A 249 -10.93 8.12 -31.49
N LEU A 250 -10.57 7.18 -30.60
CA LEU A 250 -9.31 6.47 -30.65
C LEU A 250 -9.57 4.96 -30.57
N SER A 251 -8.94 4.20 -31.44
CA SER A 251 -8.86 2.75 -31.37
C SER A 251 -7.45 2.32 -30.98
N VAL A 252 -7.33 1.21 -30.27
CA VAL A 252 -6.05 0.65 -29.83
C VAL A 252 -5.97 -0.82 -30.19
N ASP A 253 -4.78 -1.29 -30.51
CA ASP A 253 -4.54 -2.70 -30.84
C ASP A 253 -4.66 -3.57 -29.58
N LYS A 254 -4.11 -3.10 -28.46
CA LYS A 254 -4.09 -3.84 -27.19
C LYS A 254 -4.40 -2.93 -26.00
N ALA A 255 -5.39 -3.28 -25.19
CA ALA A 255 -5.68 -2.59 -23.93
C ALA A 255 -5.20 -3.41 -22.74
N PHE A 256 -4.41 -2.81 -21.85
CA PHE A 256 -3.94 -3.39 -20.61
C PHE A 256 -4.61 -2.70 -19.43
N LEU A 257 -5.56 -3.40 -18.83
CA LEU A 257 -6.46 -2.89 -17.80
C LEU A 257 -6.04 -3.41 -16.43
N GLY A 258 -6.01 -2.52 -15.43
CA GLY A 258 -6.00 -2.97 -14.03
C GLY A 258 -7.42 -3.33 -13.59
N ALA A 259 -7.59 -3.78 -12.35
CA ALA A 259 -8.90 -3.81 -11.70
C ALA A 259 -8.75 -3.79 -10.17
N ASP A 260 -9.81 -3.45 -9.44
CA ASP A 260 -9.85 -3.65 -7.99
C ASP A 260 -10.27 -5.08 -7.62
N GLY A 261 -11.04 -5.73 -8.49
CA GLY A 261 -11.31 -7.17 -8.45
C GLY A 261 -11.82 -7.67 -9.81
N VAL A 262 -11.76 -8.98 -10.04
CA VAL A 262 -12.29 -9.60 -11.26
C VAL A 262 -13.00 -10.91 -10.92
N VAL A 263 -14.13 -11.17 -11.58
CA VAL A 263 -14.92 -12.39 -11.42
C VAL A 263 -15.22 -12.99 -12.80
N ALA A 264 -14.96 -14.28 -12.96
CA ALA A 264 -15.20 -14.99 -14.21
C ALA A 264 -16.70 -14.95 -14.58
N GLY A 265 -17.02 -14.64 -15.84
CA GLY A 265 -18.40 -14.51 -16.32
C GLY A 265 -19.14 -13.24 -15.86
N ARG A 266 -18.51 -12.37 -15.06
CA ARG A 266 -19.10 -11.08 -14.65
C ARG A 266 -18.28 -9.88 -15.12
N GLY A 267 -16.97 -9.91 -14.96
CA GLY A 267 -16.08 -8.83 -15.38
C GLY A 267 -15.31 -8.17 -14.23
N LEU A 268 -14.96 -6.90 -14.42
CA LEU A 268 -14.15 -6.13 -13.47
C LEU A 268 -15.03 -5.41 -12.46
N CYS A 269 -14.62 -5.36 -11.19
CA CYS A 269 -15.24 -4.49 -10.20
C CYS A 269 -14.32 -3.32 -9.81
N GLU A 270 -14.90 -2.14 -9.66
CA GLU A 270 -14.21 -0.87 -9.44
C GLU A 270 -14.88 -0.04 -8.34
N ALA A 271 -14.07 0.80 -7.67
CA ALA A 271 -14.54 1.66 -6.59
C ALA A 271 -15.46 2.82 -7.01
N SER A 272 -15.59 3.12 -8.31
CA SER A 272 -16.51 4.16 -8.80
C SER A 272 -17.11 3.84 -10.17
N THR A 273 -18.29 4.40 -10.45
CA THR A 273 -18.96 4.28 -11.76
C THR A 273 -18.10 4.83 -12.89
N GLU A 274 -17.35 5.92 -12.65
CA GLU A 274 -16.50 6.54 -13.66
C GLU A 274 -15.32 5.65 -14.06
N GLN A 275 -14.73 4.91 -13.12
CA GLN A 275 -13.72 3.90 -13.44
C GLN A 275 -14.32 2.79 -14.29
N ALA A 276 -15.46 2.24 -13.85
CA ALA A 276 -16.10 1.13 -14.52
C ALA A 276 -16.49 1.48 -15.96
N TYR A 277 -17.12 2.64 -16.15
CA TYR A 277 -17.57 3.10 -17.45
C TYR A 277 -16.41 3.51 -18.38
N LEU A 278 -15.33 4.10 -17.84
CA LEU A 278 -14.15 4.37 -18.67
C LEU A 278 -13.56 3.08 -19.24
N LYS A 279 -13.43 2.04 -18.42
CA LYS A 279 -12.90 0.74 -18.89
C LYS A 279 -13.80 0.12 -19.94
N GLU A 280 -15.12 0.24 -19.80
CA GLU A 280 -16.07 -0.19 -20.82
C GLU A 280 -15.83 0.54 -22.16
N CYS A 281 -15.64 1.86 -22.14
CA CYS A 281 -15.27 2.63 -23.33
C CYS A 281 -13.95 2.14 -23.95
N VAL A 282 -12.93 1.84 -23.14
CA VAL A 282 -11.65 1.32 -23.64
C VAL A 282 -11.83 -0.07 -24.27
N ILE A 283 -12.58 -0.96 -23.62
CA ILE A 283 -12.84 -2.33 -24.11
C ILE A 283 -13.52 -2.31 -25.48
N ARG A 284 -14.48 -1.40 -25.69
CA ARG A 284 -15.15 -1.24 -26.99
C ARG A 284 -14.19 -0.80 -28.10
N GLN A 285 -13.15 -0.05 -27.76
CA GLN A 285 -12.20 0.53 -28.71
C GLN A 285 -10.93 -0.32 -28.93
N ALA A 286 -10.77 -1.40 -28.18
CA ALA A 286 -9.58 -2.25 -28.20
C ALA A 286 -9.77 -3.48 -29.10
N ALA A 287 -8.79 -3.79 -29.94
CA ALA A 287 -8.79 -5.04 -30.72
C ALA A 287 -8.52 -6.26 -29.81
N SER A 288 -7.62 -6.15 -28.84
CA SER A 288 -7.35 -7.16 -27.82
C SER A 288 -7.39 -6.58 -26.40
N VAL A 289 -7.92 -7.34 -25.43
CA VAL A 289 -8.07 -6.91 -24.04
C VAL A 289 -7.26 -7.82 -23.12
N PHE A 290 -6.39 -7.20 -22.31
CA PHE A 290 -5.58 -7.83 -21.27
C PHE A 290 -5.96 -7.26 -19.92
N VAL A 291 -6.25 -8.12 -18.95
CA VAL A 291 -6.58 -7.75 -17.56
C VAL A 291 -5.43 -8.16 -16.66
N LEU A 292 -4.79 -7.18 -16.03
CA LEU A 292 -3.58 -7.33 -15.23
C LEU A 292 -3.93 -7.26 -13.74
N VAL A 293 -4.06 -8.40 -13.07
CA VAL A 293 -4.49 -8.46 -11.67
C VAL A 293 -3.62 -9.39 -10.84
N THR A 294 -3.34 -8.96 -9.61
CA THR A 294 -2.69 -9.82 -8.64
C THR A 294 -3.63 -10.91 -8.15
N SER A 295 -3.08 -12.04 -7.72
CA SER A 295 -3.78 -13.23 -7.26
C SER A 295 -4.86 -12.95 -6.21
N ASN A 296 -4.63 -11.98 -5.33
CA ASN A 296 -5.59 -11.54 -4.31
C ASN A 296 -6.82 -10.80 -4.86
N LYS A 297 -6.88 -10.50 -6.15
CA LYS A 297 -8.01 -9.83 -6.82
C LYS A 297 -8.83 -10.78 -7.71
N LEU A 298 -8.43 -12.06 -7.76
CA LEU A 298 -9.14 -13.11 -8.50
C LEU A 298 -10.36 -13.58 -7.71
N ASP A 299 -11.47 -13.73 -8.42
CA ASP A 299 -12.78 -14.08 -7.86
C ASP A 299 -13.20 -13.17 -6.70
N HIS A 300 -12.77 -11.90 -6.78
CA HIS A 300 -12.96 -10.92 -5.73
C HIS A 300 -13.97 -9.85 -6.16
N ALA A 301 -15.07 -9.75 -5.43
CA ALA A 301 -16.18 -8.82 -5.68
C ALA A 301 -16.34 -7.77 -4.55
N SER A 302 -15.26 -7.11 -4.13
CA SER A 302 -15.32 -6.13 -3.02
C SER A 302 -15.89 -4.76 -3.39
N GLN A 303 -16.06 -4.48 -4.69
CA GLN A 303 -16.49 -3.17 -5.19
C GLN A 303 -17.86 -3.21 -5.89
N GLN A 304 -18.54 -2.05 -5.93
CA GLN A 304 -19.93 -1.93 -6.36
C GLN A 304 -20.12 -1.80 -7.86
N HIS A 305 -19.16 -1.21 -8.56
CA HIS A 305 -19.34 -0.79 -9.94
C HIS A 305 -18.67 -1.79 -10.86
N TRP A 306 -19.39 -2.19 -11.91
CA TRP A 306 -18.99 -3.32 -12.75
C TRP A 306 -18.72 -2.87 -14.17
N THR A 307 -17.63 -3.38 -14.73
CA THR A 307 -17.35 -3.37 -16.17
C THR A 307 -17.53 -4.79 -16.70
N PRO A 308 -18.65 -5.08 -17.38
CA PRO A 308 -18.86 -6.38 -18.01
C PRO A 308 -17.75 -6.70 -19.03
N LEU A 309 -17.38 -7.98 -19.11
CA LEU A 309 -16.44 -8.50 -20.11
C LEU A 309 -17.17 -9.52 -20.98
N GLU A 310 -17.88 -9.04 -21.98
CA GLU A 310 -18.80 -9.81 -22.86
C GLU A 310 -18.15 -10.18 -24.21
N ARG A 311 -16.84 -10.41 -24.21
CA ARG A 311 -16.05 -10.79 -25.40
C ARG A 311 -14.79 -11.50 -24.96
N ALA A 312 -14.04 -12.11 -25.87
CA ALA A 312 -12.76 -12.72 -25.56
C ALA A 312 -11.74 -11.72 -24.95
N TRP A 313 -11.08 -12.14 -23.87
CA TRP A 313 -10.04 -11.38 -23.17
C TRP A 313 -8.98 -12.27 -22.54
N THR A 314 -7.83 -11.68 -22.19
CA THR A 314 -6.70 -12.38 -21.59
C THR A 314 -6.47 -11.93 -20.14
N LEU A 315 -6.52 -12.85 -19.20
CA LEU A 315 -6.13 -12.65 -17.80
C LEU A 315 -4.61 -12.83 -17.67
N VAL A 316 -3.92 -11.86 -17.06
CA VAL A 316 -2.51 -11.98 -16.65
C VAL A 316 -2.41 -11.82 -15.14
N THR A 317 -1.91 -12.84 -14.46
CA THR A 317 -1.88 -12.89 -12.98
C THR A 317 -0.65 -13.62 -12.44
N ASP A 318 -0.24 -13.32 -11.21
CA ASP A 318 0.85 -14.02 -10.50
C ASP A 318 0.41 -15.36 -9.87
N ALA A 319 -0.88 -15.70 -9.94
CA ALA A 319 -1.36 -16.94 -9.38
C ALA A 319 -0.92 -18.16 -10.22
N ALA A 320 -0.48 -19.20 -9.51
CA ALA A 320 -0.14 -20.50 -10.09
C ALA A 320 -1.37 -21.16 -10.71
N ARG A 321 -1.20 -21.95 -11.78
CA ARG A 321 -2.30 -22.55 -12.55
C ARG A 321 -3.25 -23.44 -11.73
N ASP A 322 -2.77 -24.02 -10.64
CA ASP A 322 -3.52 -24.87 -9.71
C ASP A 322 -4.26 -24.07 -8.62
N THR A 323 -4.13 -22.74 -8.59
CA THR A 323 -4.82 -21.88 -7.61
C THR A 323 -6.35 -22.02 -7.77
N PRO A 324 -7.11 -22.30 -6.70
CA PRO A 324 -8.56 -22.49 -6.80
C PRO A 324 -9.32 -21.30 -7.40
N SER A 325 -8.89 -20.06 -7.11
CA SER A 325 -9.52 -18.84 -7.63
C SER A 325 -9.34 -18.65 -9.14
N LEU A 326 -8.41 -19.37 -9.78
CA LEU A 326 -8.20 -19.38 -11.23
C LEU A 326 -9.11 -20.37 -11.96
N ALA A 327 -9.66 -21.35 -11.25
CA ALA A 327 -10.36 -22.46 -11.86
C ALA A 327 -11.61 -22.01 -12.65
N SER A 328 -12.30 -20.98 -12.17
CA SER A 328 -13.46 -20.37 -12.86
C SER A 328 -13.04 -19.68 -14.17
N PHE A 329 -11.90 -19.00 -14.19
CA PHE A 329 -11.35 -18.35 -15.37
C PHE A 329 -10.88 -19.35 -16.41
N ILE A 330 -10.16 -20.40 -16.01
CA ILE A 330 -9.64 -21.43 -16.93
C ILE A 330 -10.78 -22.17 -17.64
N ARG A 331 -11.93 -22.37 -16.97
CA ARG A 331 -13.09 -23.03 -17.57
C ARG A 331 -13.93 -22.13 -18.46
N HIS A 332 -13.71 -20.81 -18.43
CA HIS A 332 -14.52 -19.85 -19.17
C HIS A 332 -14.01 -19.73 -20.61
N SER A 333 -14.87 -20.02 -21.60
CA SER A 333 -14.47 -20.11 -23.01
C SER A 333 -13.90 -18.81 -23.59
N GLU A 334 -14.30 -17.67 -23.04
CA GLU A 334 -13.84 -16.35 -23.48
C GLU A 334 -12.58 -15.85 -22.76
N VAL A 335 -12.04 -16.61 -21.81
CA VAL A 335 -10.87 -16.18 -21.02
C VAL A 335 -9.64 -16.99 -21.37
N THR A 336 -8.62 -16.33 -21.88
CA THR A 336 -7.27 -16.90 -21.97
C THR A 336 -6.49 -16.53 -20.72
N VAL A 337 -5.79 -17.48 -20.10
CA VAL A 337 -5.04 -17.24 -18.86
C VAL A 337 -3.53 -17.35 -19.10
N LEU A 338 -2.81 -16.30 -18.70
CA LEU A 338 -1.35 -16.23 -18.64
C LEU A 338 -0.89 -16.07 -17.18
N SER A 339 -0.25 -17.12 -16.64
CA SER A 339 0.37 -17.07 -15.31
C SER A 339 1.76 -16.44 -15.39
N ALA A 340 2.07 -15.57 -14.44
CA ALA A 340 3.36 -14.92 -14.29
C ALA A 340 4.10 -15.52 -13.10
N ASP A 341 5.19 -16.24 -13.37
CA ASP A 341 6.04 -16.76 -12.30
C ASP A 341 6.85 -15.60 -11.69
N ALA A 342 6.81 -15.51 -10.36
CA ALA A 342 7.74 -14.69 -9.61
C ALA A 342 9.14 -15.31 -9.76
N ALA A 343 10.09 -14.53 -10.29
CA ALA A 343 11.46 -14.97 -10.56
C ALA A 343 12.31 -14.97 -9.29
#